data_AF-A0A5C5VXY1-F1
#
_entry.id   AF-A0A5C5VXY1-F1
#
_cell.length_a   1.000
_cell.length_b   1.000
_cell.length_c   1.000
_cell.angle_alpha   90.00
_cell.angle_beta   90.00
_cell.angle_gamma   90.00
#
_symmetry.space_group_name_H-M   'P 1'
#
loop_
_entity.id
_entity.type
_entity.pdbx_description
1 polymer ?
#
loop_
_entity_poly.entity_id
_entity_poly.type
_entity_poly.pdbx_seq_one_letter_code
_entity_poly.pdbx_strand_id
1 'polypeptide(L)'
;MTNSRCVARRAFLSLAVVMTTLLSLPATSTQAATINFSSLETVLADPGHMSAKMYALWTAWFTQVYEYNTPFIELAADADDQPITELSLTIGDTAYNFGTEFAGKAWTNASHVGITGQPALLGMTTPGIAFNSFVTDGGDKLVIQFLNGGLQPGQVARFQVDINSDNPADKKANLASYTEVFFDANGGSNIEGNSIVGLGFSNGQTTSVQLPNYDLSDSMMASVSTPRSYNIMQMIDPLVPLNITDPIPEPATALLAALAMLGLGGRRRE
;
A
#
# COMPACT_ATOMS: atom_id res chain seq x y z
N MET A 1 -54.71 67.42 -41.08
CA MET A 1 -53.23 67.44 -41.03
C MET A 1 -52.81 66.54 -39.88
N THR A 2 -52.05 65.51 -40.21
CA THR A 2 -51.89 64.26 -39.46
C THR A 2 -50.76 64.32 -38.44
N ASN A 3 -51.06 63.85 -37.23
CA ASN A 3 -50.15 63.66 -36.12
C ASN A 3 -49.11 62.57 -36.42
N SER A 4 -47.83 62.86 -36.17
CA SER A 4 -46.76 61.85 -36.19
C SER A 4 -45.58 62.32 -35.35
N ARG A 5 -45.44 61.77 -34.14
CA ARG A 5 -44.17 61.58 -33.41
C ARG A 5 -44.33 60.33 -32.55
N CYS A 6 -43.92 59.17 -33.05
CA CYS A 6 -42.61 58.54 -32.88
C CYS A 6 -42.38 58.12 -31.41
N VAL A 7 -42.84 56.90 -31.08
CA VAL A 7 -42.60 56.19 -29.82
C VAL A 7 -41.24 55.49 -29.93
N ALA A 8 -40.23 56.01 -29.22
CA ALA A 8 -38.93 55.38 -29.09
C ALA A 8 -39.02 54.17 -28.14
N ARG A 9 -39.25 52.98 -28.69
CA ARG A 9 -39.09 51.71 -27.96
C ARG A 9 -37.61 51.46 -27.73
N ARG A 10 -37.15 51.70 -26.50
CA ARG A 10 -35.87 51.21 -25.98
C ARG A 10 -35.94 49.69 -25.89
N ALA A 11 -35.40 49.00 -26.89
CA ALA A 11 -35.11 47.58 -26.81
C ALA A 11 -33.93 47.39 -25.85
N PHE A 12 -34.23 47.09 -24.59
CA PHE A 12 -33.26 46.52 -23.66
C PHE A 12 -32.92 45.12 -24.18
N LEU A 13 -31.83 45.03 -24.94
CA LEU A 13 -31.23 43.76 -25.33
C LEU A 13 -30.54 43.22 -24.07
N SER A 14 -31.29 42.43 -23.29
CA SER A 14 -30.75 41.64 -22.18
C SER A 14 -29.78 40.63 -22.77
N LEU A 15 -28.50 41.01 -22.83
CA LEU A 15 -27.39 40.11 -23.11
C LEU A 15 -27.26 39.17 -21.91
N ALA A 16 -28.12 38.14 -21.89
CA ALA A 16 -27.91 36.96 -21.07
C ALA A 16 -26.64 36.29 -21.61
N VAL A 17 -25.49 36.73 -21.10
CA VAL A 17 -24.27 35.94 -21.12
C VAL A 17 -24.62 34.68 -20.34
N VAL A 18 -25.11 33.67 -21.06
CA VAL A 18 -25.10 32.29 -20.62
C VAL A 18 -23.63 31.97 -20.43
N MET A 19 -23.16 32.30 -19.22
CA MET A 19 -21.89 31.89 -18.69
C MET A 19 -22.06 30.39 -18.52
N THR A 20 -21.90 29.66 -19.62
CA THR A 20 -21.66 28.22 -19.64
C THR A 20 -20.34 28.07 -18.90
N THR A 21 -20.39 28.13 -17.57
CA THR A 21 -19.40 27.50 -16.73
C THR A 21 -19.45 26.05 -17.15
N LEU A 22 -18.56 25.69 -18.09
CA LEU A 22 -18.08 24.34 -18.24
C LEU A 22 -17.64 23.95 -16.83
N LEU A 23 -18.57 23.30 -16.11
CA LEU A 23 -18.26 22.52 -14.93
C LEU A 23 -17.35 21.42 -15.48
N SER A 24 -16.05 21.71 -15.56
CA SER A 24 -15.05 20.67 -15.67
C SER A 24 -15.28 19.83 -14.43
N LEU A 25 -15.91 18.67 -14.62
CA LEU A 25 -15.92 17.64 -13.60
C LEU A 25 -14.45 17.45 -13.21
N PRO A 26 -14.09 17.59 -11.92
CA PRO A 26 -12.72 17.36 -11.51
C PRO A 26 -12.33 15.98 -12.02
N ALA A 27 -11.20 15.90 -12.71
CA ALA A 27 -10.65 14.61 -13.08
C ALA A 27 -10.31 13.91 -11.78
N THR A 28 -11.02 12.84 -11.46
CA THR A 28 -10.60 11.95 -10.38
C THR A 28 -9.25 11.38 -10.80
N SER A 29 -8.16 11.85 -10.20
CA SER A 29 -6.88 11.16 -10.30
C SER A 29 -7.00 9.90 -9.46
N THR A 30 -6.98 8.75 -10.14
CA THR A 30 -6.85 7.46 -9.49
C THR A 30 -5.38 7.31 -9.15
N GLN A 31 -5.01 7.54 -7.89
CA GLN A 31 -3.67 7.18 -7.45
C GLN A 31 -3.60 5.67 -7.34
N ALA A 32 -2.69 5.09 -8.09
CA ALA A 32 -2.33 3.70 -8.13
C ALA A 32 -0.99 3.52 -7.40
N ALA A 33 -1.00 2.58 -6.48
CA ALA A 33 0.21 1.99 -5.96
C ALA A 33 -0.01 0.49 -5.94
N THR A 34 1.05 -0.25 -6.22
CA THR A 34 1.07 -1.70 -6.12
C THR A 34 1.89 -2.09 -4.91
N ILE A 35 1.31 -2.89 -4.02
CA ILE A 35 2.05 -3.54 -2.94
C ILE A 35 2.14 -5.04 -3.21
N ASN A 36 3.34 -5.60 -3.06
CA ASN A 36 3.63 -7.02 -3.21
C ASN A 36 4.36 -7.56 -1.98
N PHE A 37 4.20 -8.85 -1.71
CA PHE A 37 4.82 -9.55 -0.58
C PHE A 37 5.54 -10.79 -1.07
N SER A 38 6.72 -11.07 -0.51
CA SER A 38 7.44 -12.33 -0.76
C SER A 38 8.39 -12.63 0.38
N SER A 39 8.67 -13.90 0.62
CA SER A 39 9.76 -14.31 1.53
C SER A 39 11.15 -13.96 0.96
N LEU A 40 11.26 -13.65 -0.34
CA LEU A 40 12.53 -13.42 -1.02
C LEU A 40 12.53 -12.17 -1.91
N GLU A 41 13.48 -11.27 -1.66
CA GLU A 41 13.62 -10.03 -2.41
C GLU A 41 13.85 -10.24 -3.92
N THR A 42 14.62 -11.27 -4.28
CA THR A 42 14.96 -11.55 -5.69
C THR A 42 13.74 -11.96 -6.52
N VAL A 43 12.74 -12.56 -5.88
CA VAL A 43 11.47 -12.91 -6.54
C VAL A 43 10.61 -11.65 -6.74
N LEU A 44 10.64 -10.69 -5.80
CA LEU A 44 10.00 -9.38 -5.97
C LEU A 44 10.70 -8.54 -7.05
N ALA A 45 12.03 -8.56 -7.06
CA ALA A 45 12.82 -7.74 -7.99
C ALA A 45 12.66 -8.18 -9.45
N ASP A 46 12.50 -9.48 -9.70
CA ASP A 46 12.24 -10.01 -11.04
C ASP A 46 11.28 -11.21 -10.99
N PRO A 47 9.96 -10.96 -10.87
CA PRO A 47 8.96 -12.02 -10.77
C PRO A 47 8.80 -12.79 -12.09
N GLY A 48 9.37 -12.31 -13.20
CA GLY A 48 9.43 -13.02 -14.47
C GLY A 48 10.58 -14.01 -14.57
N HIS A 49 11.64 -13.84 -13.76
CA HIS A 49 12.86 -14.64 -13.89
C HIS A 49 12.70 -16.05 -13.33
N MET A 50 12.70 -17.04 -14.23
CA MET A 50 12.59 -18.44 -13.82
C MET A 50 13.72 -18.86 -12.88
N SER A 51 14.94 -18.35 -13.04
CA SER A 51 16.04 -18.76 -12.15
C SER A 51 15.89 -18.22 -10.73
N ALA A 52 15.30 -17.03 -10.54
CA ALA A 52 15.04 -16.48 -9.20
C ALA A 52 14.01 -17.34 -8.47
N LYS A 53 12.94 -17.73 -9.18
CA LYS A 53 11.97 -18.71 -8.69
C LYS A 53 12.63 -20.06 -8.40
N MET A 54 13.43 -20.60 -9.30
CA MET A 54 14.10 -21.88 -9.06
C MET A 54 15.04 -21.83 -7.85
N TYR A 55 15.79 -20.74 -7.66
CA TYR A 55 16.63 -20.58 -6.48
C TYR A 55 15.81 -20.60 -5.18
N ALA A 56 14.70 -19.86 -5.16
CA ALA A 56 13.75 -19.84 -4.06
C ALA A 56 13.14 -21.23 -3.75
N LEU A 57 12.95 -22.08 -4.77
CA LEU A 57 12.45 -23.45 -4.60
C LEU A 57 13.46 -24.39 -3.92
N TRP A 58 14.75 -24.10 -4.08
CA TRP A 58 15.86 -24.92 -3.58
C TRP A 58 16.25 -24.55 -2.15
N THR A 59 15.65 -23.51 -1.59
CA THR A 59 15.86 -23.10 -0.21
C THR A 59 15.49 -24.24 0.76
N ALA A 60 16.39 -24.48 1.71
CA ALA A 60 16.16 -25.48 2.75
C ALA A 60 14.94 -25.10 3.60
N TRP A 61 14.16 -26.09 4.03
CA TRP A 61 12.93 -25.85 4.80
C TRP A 61 13.16 -24.96 6.02
N PHE A 62 14.19 -25.24 6.83
CA PHE A 62 14.47 -24.44 8.02
C PHE A 62 14.77 -22.98 7.69
N THR A 63 15.42 -22.70 6.55
CA THR A 63 15.66 -21.33 6.08
C THR A 63 14.35 -20.65 5.70
N GLN A 64 13.46 -21.35 5.00
CA GLN A 64 12.17 -20.81 4.59
C GLN A 64 11.33 -20.38 5.79
N VAL A 65 11.35 -21.16 6.88
CA VAL A 65 10.61 -20.80 8.10
C VAL A 65 11.05 -19.43 8.65
N TYR A 66 12.35 -19.12 8.62
CA TYR A 66 12.84 -17.77 8.98
C TYR A 66 12.52 -16.71 7.92
N GLU A 67 12.49 -17.07 6.64
CA GLU A 67 12.14 -16.14 5.55
C GLU A 67 10.64 -15.78 5.55
N TYR A 68 9.76 -16.72 5.92
CA TYR A 68 8.33 -16.45 6.10
C TYR A 68 8.05 -15.52 7.29
N ASN A 69 8.92 -15.55 8.29
CA ASN A 69 8.86 -14.67 9.43
C ASN A 69 9.44 -13.28 9.17
N THR A 70 10.34 -13.18 8.18
CA THR A 70 11.00 -11.93 7.80
C THR A 70 10.74 -11.55 6.33
N PRO A 71 9.47 -11.35 5.93
CA PRO A 71 9.14 -11.14 4.52
C PRO A 71 9.69 -9.82 4.00
N PHE A 72 9.91 -9.79 2.69
CA PHE A 72 10.05 -8.55 1.94
C PHE A 72 8.68 -8.06 1.49
N ILE A 73 8.52 -6.75 1.59
CA ILE A 73 7.37 -6.01 1.09
C ILE A 73 7.91 -5.04 0.03
N GLU A 74 7.26 -5.03 -1.12
CA GLU A 74 7.54 -4.11 -2.20
C GLU A 74 6.39 -3.11 -2.29
N LEU A 75 6.73 -1.82 -2.30
CA LEU A 75 5.83 -0.74 -2.66
C LEU A 75 6.31 -0.14 -3.99
N ALA A 76 5.51 -0.27 -5.03
CA ALA A 76 5.68 0.42 -6.29
C ALA A 76 4.74 1.63 -6.32
N ALA A 77 5.30 2.83 -6.40
CA ALA A 77 4.53 4.02 -6.73
C ALA A 77 4.27 3.97 -8.24
N ASP A 78 3.02 3.71 -8.66
CA ASP A 78 2.70 3.71 -10.07
C ASP A 78 2.79 5.15 -10.63
N ALA A 79 2.57 5.33 -11.93
CA ALA A 79 2.91 6.56 -12.66
C ALA A 79 2.03 7.81 -12.32
N ASP A 80 1.53 7.91 -11.09
CA ASP A 80 0.73 9.02 -10.60
C ASP A 80 1.53 10.27 -10.25
N ASP A 81 0.87 11.40 -10.09
CA ASP A 81 1.57 12.70 -9.97
C ASP A 81 2.12 13.01 -8.57
N GLN A 82 1.83 12.21 -7.54
CA GLN A 82 2.17 12.53 -6.14
C GLN A 82 3.12 11.52 -5.50
N PRO A 83 4.27 11.96 -4.97
CA PRO A 83 5.15 11.11 -4.17
C PRO A 83 4.46 10.52 -2.93
N ILE A 84 4.74 9.24 -2.66
CA ILE A 84 4.33 8.57 -1.42
C ILE A 84 5.31 8.95 -0.32
N THR A 85 4.85 9.63 0.71
CA THR A 85 5.67 10.08 1.84
C THR A 85 5.64 9.12 3.01
N GLU A 86 4.57 8.32 3.13
CA GLU A 86 4.42 7.37 4.22
C GLU A 86 3.76 6.09 3.73
N LEU A 87 4.26 4.95 4.22
CA LEU A 87 3.58 3.67 4.20
C LEU A 87 3.32 3.27 5.65
N SER A 88 2.15 2.72 5.92
CA SER A 88 1.84 2.05 7.17
C SER A 88 1.25 0.68 6.91
N LEU A 89 1.58 -0.27 7.79
CA LEU A 89 1.02 -1.61 7.78
C LEU A 89 0.61 -1.96 9.21
N THR A 90 -0.66 -2.26 9.41
CA THR A 90 -1.21 -2.67 10.71
C THR A 90 -1.55 -4.16 10.67
N ILE A 91 -1.05 -4.94 11.62
CA ILE A 91 -1.41 -6.34 11.82
C ILE A 91 -2.79 -6.41 12.48
N GLY A 92 -3.72 -7.20 11.93
CA GLY A 92 -5.05 -7.39 12.50
C GLY A 92 -5.09 -8.40 13.65
N ASP A 93 -4.19 -9.39 13.63
CA ASP A 93 -4.05 -10.41 14.67
C ASP A 93 -3.16 -9.91 15.82
N THR A 94 -3.77 -9.58 16.95
CA THR A 94 -3.10 -9.09 18.17
C THR A 94 -2.25 -10.15 18.88
N ALA A 95 -2.07 -11.34 18.30
CA ALA A 95 -1.07 -12.31 18.76
C ALA A 95 0.35 -12.00 18.24
N TYR A 96 0.46 -11.07 17.28
CA TYR A 96 1.69 -10.75 16.57
C TYR A 96 1.94 -9.24 16.46
N ASN A 97 3.21 -8.86 16.45
CA ASN A 97 3.68 -7.50 16.31
C ASN A 97 4.87 -7.41 15.34
N PHE A 98 5.29 -6.20 15.01
CA PHE A 98 6.51 -5.95 14.25
C PHE A 98 7.75 -5.95 15.16
N GLY A 99 8.72 -6.77 14.77
CA GLY A 99 10.00 -6.94 15.43
C GLY A 99 11.10 -5.97 15.02
N THR A 100 12.18 -5.97 15.78
CA THR A 100 13.44 -5.26 15.44
C THR A 100 14.68 -6.16 15.52
N GLU A 101 14.50 -7.41 15.95
CA GLU A 101 15.59 -8.34 16.24
C GLU A 101 15.95 -9.20 15.02
N PHE A 102 14.99 -9.45 14.11
CA PHE A 102 15.16 -10.29 12.92
C PHE A 102 15.74 -11.66 13.31
N ALA A 103 15.01 -12.37 14.17
CA ALA A 103 15.47 -13.62 14.74
C ALA A 103 15.77 -14.65 13.63
N GLY A 104 16.97 -15.24 13.67
CA GLY A 104 17.38 -16.23 12.69
C GLY A 104 17.72 -15.69 11.29
N LYS A 105 17.82 -14.37 11.11
CA LYS A 105 18.25 -13.75 9.85
C LYS A 105 19.57 -14.29 9.27
N ALA A 106 20.50 -14.71 10.14
CA ALA A 106 21.76 -15.34 9.71
C ALA A 106 21.55 -16.65 8.91
N TRP A 107 20.36 -17.24 9.01
CA TRP A 107 19.97 -18.47 8.32
C TRP A 107 19.08 -18.22 7.10
N THR A 108 18.83 -16.96 6.72
CA THR A 108 18.04 -16.57 5.54
C THR A 108 18.92 -16.24 4.34
N ASN A 109 18.35 -16.32 3.13
CA ASN A 109 19.02 -15.81 1.92
C ASN A 109 19.24 -14.29 1.96
N ALA A 110 18.56 -13.60 2.87
CA ALA A 110 18.71 -12.17 3.13
C ALA A 110 19.77 -11.84 4.20
N SER A 111 20.58 -12.79 4.66
CA SER A 111 21.61 -12.58 5.69
C SER A 111 22.61 -11.44 5.40
N HIS A 112 22.74 -11.04 4.14
CA HIS A 112 23.57 -9.91 3.70
C HIS A 112 22.97 -8.53 4.02
N VAL A 113 21.66 -8.41 4.24
CA VAL A 113 21.02 -7.16 4.70
C VAL A 113 21.27 -7.02 6.20
N GLY A 114 22.03 -5.99 6.60
CA GLY A 114 22.46 -5.77 7.98
C GLY A 114 21.31 -5.37 8.91
N ILE A 115 21.31 -5.89 10.14
CA ILE A 115 20.35 -5.53 11.18
C ILE A 115 20.75 -4.17 11.77
N THR A 116 19.82 -3.22 11.76
CA THR A 116 20.06 -1.84 12.22
C THR A 116 19.27 -1.49 13.49
N GLY A 117 18.55 -2.46 14.07
CA GLY A 117 17.61 -2.22 15.17
C GLY A 117 16.36 -1.43 14.74
N GLN A 118 16.16 -1.29 13.43
CA GLN A 118 14.98 -0.67 12.84
C GLN A 118 13.94 -1.74 12.50
N PRO A 119 12.63 -1.46 12.63
CA PRO A 119 11.58 -2.43 12.28
C PRO A 119 11.51 -2.82 10.80
N ALA A 120 12.05 -1.97 9.92
CA ALA A 120 12.17 -2.27 8.50
C ALA A 120 13.61 -2.06 8.02
N LEU A 121 14.10 -2.98 7.20
CA LEU A 121 15.44 -2.94 6.60
C LEU A 121 15.32 -2.74 5.09
N LEU A 122 16.05 -1.80 4.51
CA LEU A 122 16.02 -1.57 3.06
C LEU A 122 16.58 -2.78 2.30
N GLY A 123 15.85 -3.21 1.26
CA GLY A 123 16.27 -4.26 0.35
C GLY A 123 17.48 -3.87 -0.51
N MET A 124 18.27 -4.85 -0.93
CA MET A 124 19.48 -4.62 -1.71
C MET A 124 19.22 -4.17 -3.15
N THR A 125 18.04 -4.48 -3.69
CA THR A 125 17.64 -4.25 -5.08
C THR A 125 16.98 -2.89 -5.30
N THR A 126 16.72 -2.14 -4.22
CA THR A 126 16.21 -0.76 -4.28
C THR A 126 17.17 0.22 -3.59
N PRO A 127 18.45 0.31 -4.02
CA PRO A 127 19.41 1.21 -3.40
C PRO A 127 19.01 2.66 -3.65
N GLY A 128 19.30 3.54 -2.67
CA GLY A 128 19.10 4.99 -2.80
C GLY A 128 17.76 5.52 -2.29
N ILE A 129 16.84 4.64 -1.86
CA ILE A 129 15.65 5.05 -1.11
C ILE A 129 16.05 5.25 0.36
N ALA A 130 15.82 6.46 0.88
CA ALA A 130 16.05 6.77 2.28
C ALA A 130 14.71 6.81 3.02
N PHE A 131 14.60 6.10 4.13
CA PHE A 131 13.41 6.11 4.98
C PHE A 131 13.79 5.99 6.46
N ASN A 132 12.86 6.40 7.33
CA ASN A 132 12.84 6.00 8.74
C ASN A 132 11.73 4.97 8.94
N SER A 133 11.88 4.07 9.91
CA SER A 133 10.82 3.13 10.28
C SER A 133 10.66 3.05 11.78
N PHE A 134 9.42 2.92 12.25
CA PHE A 134 9.12 2.74 13.66
C PHE A 134 7.82 1.97 13.83
N VAL A 135 7.62 1.40 15.02
CA VAL A 135 6.38 0.72 15.39
C VAL A 135 5.54 1.61 16.31
N THR A 136 4.23 1.50 16.19
CA THR A 136 3.23 2.16 17.01
C THR A 136 2.17 1.15 17.42
N ASP A 137 1.21 1.58 18.26
CA ASP A 137 0.08 0.76 18.68
C ASP A 137 0.50 -0.58 19.32
N GLY A 138 1.35 -0.50 20.35
CA GLY A 138 1.85 -1.69 21.04
C GLY A 138 2.87 -2.53 20.25
N GLY A 139 3.11 -2.21 18.97
CA GLY A 139 3.93 -3.02 18.07
C GLY A 139 3.18 -3.45 16.81
N ASP A 140 1.87 -3.30 16.78
CA ASP A 140 0.99 -3.86 15.75
C ASP A 140 0.98 -3.03 14.46
N LYS A 141 1.43 -1.77 14.53
CA LYS A 141 1.49 -0.87 13.38
C LYS A 141 2.92 -0.46 13.04
N LEU A 142 3.41 -0.94 11.90
CA LEU A 142 4.62 -0.47 11.25
C LEU A 142 4.34 0.84 10.50
N VAL A 143 5.25 1.81 10.63
CA VAL A 143 5.25 3.05 9.85
C VAL A 143 6.60 3.22 9.19
N ILE A 144 6.59 3.47 7.88
CA ILE A 144 7.75 3.78 7.05
C ILE A 144 7.58 5.19 6.49
N GLN A 145 8.47 6.09 6.88
CA GLN A 145 8.48 7.48 6.43
C GLN A 145 9.58 7.69 5.40
N PHE A 146 9.20 7.92 4.15
CA PHE A 146 10.14 8.19 3.07
C PHE A 146 10.72 9.60 3.20
N LEU A 147 12.05 9.70 3.18
CA LEU A 147 12.78 10.96 3.26
C LEU A 147 12.92 11.60 1.88
N ASN A 148 13.55 12.78 1.82
CA ASN A 148 13.93 13.46 0.56
C ASN A 148 12.77 13.69 -0.42
N GLY A 149 11.56 13.93 0.07
CA GLY A 149 10.39 14.23 -0.76
C GLY A 149 9.54 13.02 -1.14
N GLY A 150 9.79 11.84 -0.55
CA GLY A 150 8.97 10.65 -0.74
C GLY A 150 9.44 9.73 -1.85
N LEU A 151 8.82 8.55 -1.93
CA LEU A 151 8.95 7.62 -3.04
C LEU A 151 8.29 8.23 -4.28
N GLN A 152 9.11 8.56 -5.28
CA GLN A 152 8.64 9.27 -6.47
C GLN A 152 7.82 8.33 -7.39
N PRO A 153 6.96 8.89 -8.24
CA PRO A 153 6.23 8.12 -9.24
C PRO A 153 7.15 7.26 -10.12
N GLY A 154 6.76 6.01 -10.35
CA GLY A 154 7.56 5.02 -11.06
C GLY A 154 8.75 4.44 -10.27
N GLN A 155 8.96 4.85 -9.01
CA GLN A 155 9.96 4.23 -8.14
C GLN A 155 9.38 3.05 -7.37
N VAL A 156 10.28 2.16 -6.98
CA VAL A 156 9.98 0.98 -6.18
C VAL A 156 10.85 1.01 -4.93
N ALA A 157 10.25 0.76 -3.77
CA ALA A 157 10.95 0.52 -2.52
C ALA A 157 10.66 -0.90 -2.04
N ARG A 158 11.71 -1.63 -1.67
CA ARG A 158 11.59 -2.94 -1.04
C ARG A 158 12.18 -2.89 0.35
N PHE A 159 11.48 -3.46 1.31
CA PHE A 159 11.93 -3.50 2.69
C PHE A 159 11.60 -4.84 3.31
N GLN A 160 12.54 -5.34 4.11
CA GLN A 160 12.37 -6.53 4.92
C GLN A 160 11.81 -6.12 6.28
N VAL A 161 10.80 -6.83 6.76
CA VAL A 161 10.22 -6.64 8.09
C VAL A 161 10.40 -7.92 8.92
N ASP A 162 10.22 -7.82 10.23
CA ASP A 162 10.27 -8.94 11.17
C ASP A 162 8.91 -9.05 11.86
N ILE A 163 8.37 -10.27 11.98
CA ILE A 163 7.09 -10.51 12.66
C ILE A 163 7.40 -11.30 13.94
N ASN A 164 7.07 -10.76 15.10
CA ASN A 164 7.23 -11.48 16.35
C ASN A 164 5.89 -11.76 16.99
N SER A 165 5.86 -12.71 17.91
CA SER A 165 4.70 -12.90 18.76
C SER A 165 4.74 -11.99 19.96
N ASP A 166 3.58 -11.51 20.36
CA ASP A 166 3.36 -10.80 21.62
C ASP A 166 3.58 -11.69 22.84
N ASN A 167 3.48 -13.02 22.69
CA ASN A 167 3.71 -13.96 23.78
C ASN A 167 5.10 -14.61 23.71
N PRO A 168 6.11 -14.09 24.43
CA PRO A 168 7.47 -14.64 24.39
C PRO A 168 7.57 -16.06 24.97
N ALA A 169 6.53 -16.54 25.69
CA ALA A 169 6.49 -17.91 26.18
C ALA A 169 6.07 -18.91 25.08
N ASP A 170 5.46 -18.44 24.00
CA ASP A 170 5.08 -19.30 22.88
C ASP A 170 6.26 -19.49 21.92
N LYS A 171 7.01 -20.57 22.15
CA LYS A 171 8.16 -20.94 21.31
C LYS A 171 7.78 -21.24 19.86
N LYS A 172 6.50 -21.50 19.54
CA LYS A 172 6.02 -21.64 18.17
C LYS A 172 5.84 -20.28 17.49
N ALA A 173 5.66 -19.23 18.28
CA ALA A 173 5.29 -17.92 17.81
C ALA A 173 6.50 -17.05 17.40
N ASN A 174 7.72 -17.56 17.57
CA ASN A 174 8.96 -16.99 17.03
C ASN A 174 9.17 -17.23 15.52
N LEU A 175 8.21 -17.87 14.83
CA LEU A 175 8.31 -18.25 13.43
C LEU A 175 6.96 -18.04 12.72
N ALA A 176 6.28 -16.94 13.07
CA ALA A 176 5.02 -16.55 12.47
C ALA A 176 5.16 -16.44 10.95
N SER A 177 4.24 -17.00 10.17
CA SER A 177 4.25 -16.85 8.71
C SER A 177 3.51 -15.58 8.32
N TYR A 178 4.13 -14.71 7.52
CA TYR A 178 3.46 -13.53 6.98
C TYR A 178 2.18 -13.87 6.20
N THR A 179 2.08 -15.08 5.63
CA THR A 179 0.89 -15.54 4.91
C THR A 179 -0.32 -15.77 5.82
N GLU A 180 -0.10 -15.97 7.13
CA GLU A 180 -1.15 -16.17 8.13
C GLU A 180 -1.38 -14.88 8.94
N VAL A 181 -0.34 -14.05 9.11
CA VAL A 181 -0.42 -12.81 9.89
C VAL A 181 -0.96 -11.65 9.07
N PHE A 182 -0.55 -11.54 7.80
CA PHE A 182 -1.02 -10.45 6.93
C PHE A 182 -2.32 -10.80 6.21
N PHE A 183 -2.56 -12.09 6.00
CA PHE A 183 -3.70 -12.60 5.26
C PHE A 183 -4.37 -13.73 6.07
N ASP A 184 -5.69 -13.73 6.15
CA ASP A 184 -6.43 -14.88 6.65
C ASP A 184 -6.32 -15.99 5.60
N ALA A 185 -5.58 -17.03 5.98
CA ALA A 185 -5.20 -18.18 5.19
C ALA A 185 -6.36 -19.15 4.90
N ASN A 186 -7.52 -18.99 5.55
CA ASN A 186 -8.60 -19.99 5.47
C ASN A 186 -9.65 -19.73 4.38
N GLY A 187 -9.43 -18.74 3.52
CA GLY A 187 -10.39 -18.36 2.48
C GLY A 187 -11.73 -17.88 3.04
N GLY A 188 -12.63 -17.45 2.16
CA GLY A 188 -13.93 -16.89 2.52
C GLY A 188 -14.03 -15.37 2.35
N SER A 189 -15.15 -14.78 2.79
CA SER A 189 -15.43 -13.36 2.56
C SER A 189 -15.13 -12.45 3.77
N ASN A 190 -14.77 -13.02 4.92
CA ASN A 190 -14.43 -12.23 6.10
C ASN A 190 -12.96 -11.83 6.05
N ILE A 191 -12.68 -10.52 5.94
CA ILE A 191 -11.33 -9.95 5.88
C ILE A 191 -10.96 -9.20 7.17
N GLU A 192 -11.81 -9.22 8.21
CA GLU A 192 -11.65 -8.41 9.44
C GLU A 192 -10.36 -8.68 10.21
N GLY A 193 -9.73 -9.85 10.03
CA GLY A 193 -8.45 -10.20 10.66
C GLY A 193 -7.20 -9.85 9.85
N ASN A 194 -7.36 -9.42 8.60
CA ASN A 194 -6.21 -9.16 7.73
C ASN A 194 -5.48 -7.89 8.12
N SER A 195 -4.28 -7.70 7.56
CA SER A 195 -3.57 -6.44 7.76
C SER A 195 -4.19 -5.29 6.97
N ILE A 196 -4.01 -4.08 7.48
CA ILE A 196 -4.39 -2.83 6.81
C ILE A 196 -3.14 -2.16 6.27
N VAL A 197 -3.13 -1.86 4.97
CA VAL A 197 -2.08 -1.04 4.34
C VAL A 197 -2.60 0.38 4.20
N GLY A 198 -1.88 1.35 4.77
CA GLY A 198 -2.15 2.77 4.60
C GLY A 198 -1.02 3.49 3.85
N LEU A 199 -1.35 4.41 2.96
CA LEU A 199 -0.39 5.28 2.30
C LEU A 199 -0.68 6.74 2.62
N GLY A 200 0.38 7.54 2.79
CA GLY A 200 0.32 8.99 2.88
C GLY A 200 1.10 9.64 1.74
N PHE A 201 0.55 10.70 1.18
CA PHE A 201 1.10 11.38 0.02
C PHE A 201 1.57 12.79 0.35
N SER A 202 2.46 13.35 -0.48
CA SER A 202 3.04 14.69 -0.28
C SER A 202 2.03 15.84 -0.23
N ASN A 203 0.84 15.65 -0.77
CA ASN A 203 -0.26 16.63 -0.72
C ASN A 203 -1.10 16.53 0.56
N GLY A 204 -0.71 15.67 1.51
CA GLY A 204 -1.40 15.43 2.78
C GLY A 204 -2.58 14.46 2.70
N GLN A 205 -2.87 13.89 1.52
CA GLN A 205 -3.90 12.87 1.38
C GLN A 205 -3.40 11.53 1.95
N THR A 206 -4.35 10.69 2.37
CA THR A 206 -4.09 9.32 2.81
C THR A 206 -5.10 8.37 2.18
N THR A 207 -4.68 7.14 1.94
CA THR A 207 -5.55 6.00 1.55
C THR A 207 -5.26 4.83 2.48
N SER A 208 -6.23 3.93 2.64
CA SER A 208 -6.09 2.75 3.47
C SER A 208 -6.91 1.62 2.87
N VAL A 209 -6.29 0.45 2.75
CA VAL A 209 -6.91 -0.74 2.16
C VAL A 209 -6.68 -1.94 3.08
N GLN A 210 -7.74 -2.71 3.29
CA GLN A 210 -7.67 -4.00 3.97
C GLN A 210 -7.10 -5.02 2.99
N LEU A 211 -6.09 -5.80 3.39
CA LEU A 211 -5.58 -6.89 2.57
C LEU A 211 -6.70 -7.93 2.33
N PRO A 212 -6.78 -8.53 1.13
CA PRO A 212 -7.78 -9.55 0.84
C PRO A 212 -7.45 -10.86 1.55
N ASN A 213 -8.43 -11.75 1.64
CA ASN A 213 -8.14 -13.14 2.02
C ASN A 213 -7.25 -13.78 0.96
N TYR A 214 -6.35 -14.61 1.44
CA TYR A 214 -5.41 -15.30 0.59
C TYR A 214 -5.84 -16.76 0.48
N ASP A 215 -6.37 -17.12 -0.70
CA ASP A 215 -6.86 -18.47 -0.97
C ASP A 215 -5.67 -19.39 -1.22
N LEU A 216 -5.15 -19.97 -0.14
CA LEU A 216 -4.12 -20.99 -0.24
C LEU A 216 -4.73 -22.24 -0.85
N SER A 217 -4.21 -22.68 -2.00
CA SER A 217 -4.63 -23.97 -2.56
C SER A 217 -4.42 -25.10 -1.53
N ASP A 218 -5.29 -26.11 -1.53
CA ASP A 218 -5.20 -27.27 -0.61
C ASP A 218 -3.80 -27.90 -0.57
N SER A 219 -3.10 -27.88 -1.72
CA SER A 219 -1.73 -28.39 -1.85
C SER A 219 -0.68 -27.55 -1.10
N MET A 220 -0.91 -26.23 -0.97
CA MET A 220 -0.06 -25.33 -0.20
C MET A 220 -0.35 -25.44 1.30
N MET A 221 -1.62 -25.53 1.72
CA MET A 221 -2.00 -25.70 3.13
C MET A 221 -1.38 -26.95 3.77
N ALA A 222 -1.32 -28.07 3.02
CA ALA A 222 -0.66 -29.29 3.46
C ALA A 222 0.86 -29.13 3.65
N SER A 223 1.49 -28.27 2.84
CA SER A 223 2.94 -28.02 2.87
C SER A 223 3.38 -27.03 3.96
N VAL A 224 2.50 -26.15 4.41
CA VAL A 224 2.75 -25.21 5.52
C VAL A 224 2.67 -25.92 6.88
N SER A 225 1.77 -26.91 7.01
CA SER A 225 1.47 -27.58 8.28
C SER A 225 2.30 -28.84 8.58
N THR A 226 3.01 -29.40 7.61
CA THR A 226 3.85 -30.61 7.79
C THR A 226 5.26 -30.43 7.22
N PRO A 227 6.31 -30.95 7.88
CA PRO A 227 7.65 -30.97 7.31
C PRO A 227 7.62 -31.67 5.95
N ARG A 228 7.86 -30.89 4.89
CA ARG A 228 7.83 -31.42 3.52
C ARG A 228 8.91 -32.48 3.32
N SER A 229 8.62 -33.45 2.46
CA SER A 229 9.65 -34.36 1.98
C SER A 229 10.63 -33.60 1.08
N TYR A 230 11.94 -33.81 1.26
CA TYR A 230 13.01 -33.11 0.55
C TYR A 230 12.98 -33.26 -0.99
N ASN A 231 12.17 -34.18 -1.51
CA ASN A 231 12.05 -34.48 -2.95
C ASN A 231 10.92 -33.69 -3.65
N ILE A 232 10.18 -32.83 -2.95
CA ILE A 232 9.07 -32.05 -3.54
C ILE A 232 9.43 -30.57 -3.49
N MET A 233 9.49 -29.91 -4.65
CA MET A 233 9.64 -28.45 -4.74
C MET A 233 8.38 -27.75 -4.20
N GLN A 234 8.56 -26.68 -3.42
CA GLN A 234 7.41 -25.90 -2.93
C GLN A 234 6.74 -25.17 -4.10
N MET A 235 5.49 -24.75 -3.97
CA MET A 235 5.00 -23.71 -4.87
C MET A 235 5.42 -22.36 -4.29
N ILE A 236 6.13 -21.55 -5.09
CA ILE A 236 6.28 -20.13 -4.79
C ILE A 236 4.98 -19.50 -5.24
N ASP A 237 4.23 -18.94 -4.31
CA ASP A 237 3.26 -17.93 -4.70
C ASP A 237 4.01 -16.61 -4.81
N PRO A 238 4.32 -16.14 -6.04
CA PRO A 238 5.38 -15.17 -6.16
C PRO A 238 4.95 -13.79 -5.71
N LEU A 239 3.65 -13.47 -5.72
CA LEU A 239 3.16 -12.12 -5.57
C LEU A 239 1.67 -12.12 -5.18
N VAL A 240 1.34 -11.35 -4.14
CA VAL A 240 -0.04 -10.89 -3.90
C VAL A 240 -0.10 -9.42 -4.31
N PRO A 241 -0.38 -9.10 -5.59
CA PRO A 241 -0.48 -7.72 -6.02
C PRO A 241 -1.79 -7.12 -5.51
N LEU A 242 -1.68 -6.06 -4.73
CA LEU A 242 -2.82 -5.23 -4.38
C LEU A 242 -2.73 -3.90 -5.09
N ASN A 243 -3.68 -3.67 -5.99
CA ASN A 243 -3.87 -2.38 -6.65
C ASN A 243 -4.71 -1.49 -5.73
N ILE A 244 -4.09 -0.46 -5.18
CA ILE A 244 -4.79 0.55 -4.40
C ILE A 244 -5.31 1.59 -5.39
N THR A 245 -6.60 1.55 -5.73
CA THR A 245 -7.21 2.46 -6.72
C THR A 245 -8.29 3.34 -6.12
N ASP A 246 -8.11 3.77 -4.87
CA ASP A 246 -9.11 4.63 -4.24
C ASP A 246 -9.09 6.02 -4.89
N PRO A 247 -10.25 6.53 -5.33
CA PRO A 247 -10.33 7.85 -5.90
C PRO A 247 -10.01 8.87 -4.82
N ILE A 248 -8.88 9.59 -4.97
CA ILE A 248 -8.49 10.54 -3.94
C ILE A 248 -9.13 11.91 -4.25
N PRO A 249 -9.94 12.48 -3.33
CA PRO A 249 -10.60 13.74 -3.60
C PRO A 249 -9.59 14.88 -3.69
N GLU A 250 -9.49 15.52 -4.85
CA GLU A 250 -8.60 16.66 -5.04
C GLU A 250 -8.98 17.81 -4.09
N PRO A 251 -8.02 18.44 -3.37
CA PRO A 251 -8.30 19.52 -2.43
C PRO A 251 -8.97 20.73 -3.09
N ALA A 252 -8.78 20.93 -4.40
CA ALA A 252 -9.43 21.97 -5.17
C ALA A 252 -10.95 21.78 -5.27
N THR A 253 -11.46 20.55 -5.23
CA THR A 253 -12.89 20.26 -5.35
C THR A 253 -13.68 20.78 -4.15
N ALA A 254 -13.15 20.59 -2.94
CA ALA A 254 -13.76 21.11 -1.72
C ALA A 254 -13.76 22.64 -1.68
N LEU A 255 -12.65 23.27 -2.10
CA LEU A 255 -12.53 24.72 -2.15
C LEU A 255 -13.45 25.34 -3.21
N LEU A 256 -13.54 24.74 -4.40
CA LEU A 256 -14.41 25.22 -5.47
C LEU A 256 -15.90 25.09 -5.09
N ALA A 257 -16.28 23.98 -4.45
CA ALA A 257 -17.63 23.80 -3.92
C ALA A 257 -17.96 24.84 -2.82
N ALA A 258 -17.01 25.12 -1.92
CA ALA A 258 -17.17 26.15 -0.90
C ALA A 258 -17.33 27.55 -1.52
N LEU A 259 -16.52 27.90 -2.52
CA LEU A 259 -16.60 29.16 -3.25
C LEU A 259 -17.92 29.30 -4.03
N ALA A 260 -18.41 28.22 -4.64
CA ALA A 260 -19.71 28.20 -5.32
C ALA A 260 -20.86 28.45 -4.35
N MET A 261 -20.83 27.85 -3.15
CA MET A 261 -21.84 28.10 -2.11
C MET A 261 -21.81 29.54 -1.60
N LEU A 262 -20.62 30.13 -1.41
CA LEU A 262 -20.48 31.53 -1.01
C LEU A 262 -21.00 32.50 -2.09
N GLY A 263 -20.75 32.20 -3.37
CA GLY A 263 -21.27 32.99 -4.49
C GLY A 263 -22.81 32.97 -4.59
N LEU A 264 -23.44 31.84 -4.28
CA LEU A 264 -24.91 31.72 -4.22
C LEU A 264 -25.50 32.45 -3.01
N GLY A 265 -24.81 32.46 -1.87
CA GLY A 265 -25.22 33.18 -0.67
C GLY A 265 -25.14 34.70 -0.79
N GLY A 266 -24.12 35.23 -1.49
CA GLY A 266 -23.90 36.67 -1.65
C GLY A 266 -24.94 37.39 -2.52
N ARG A 267 -25.59 36.69 -3.45
CA ARG A 267 -26.58 37.27 -4.37
C ARG A 267 -27.96 37.57 -3.78
N ARG A 268 -28.22 37.20 -2.52
CA ARG A 268 -29.55 37.37 -1.87
C ARG A 268 -29.73 38.69 -1.10
N ARG A 269 -28.78 39.64 -1.20
CA ARG A 269 -28.84 40.94 -0.52
C ARG A 269 -28.67 42.12 -1.49
N GLU A 270 -29.55 42.21 -2.50
CA GLU A 270 -29.82 43.47 -3.23
C GLU A 270 -31.32 43.55 -3.56
#